data_AF-E9I015-F1
#
_entry.id   AF-E9I015-F1
#
_cell.length_a   1.000
_cell.length_b   1.000
_cell.length_c   1.000
_cell.angle_alpha   90.00
_cell.angle_beta   90.00
_cell.angle_gamma   90.00
#
_symmetry.space_group_name_H-M   'P 1'
#
loop_
_entity.id
_entity.type
_entity.pdbx_description
1 polymer ?
#
loop_
_entity_poly.entity_id
_entity_poly.type
_entity_poly.pdbx_seq_one_letter_code
_entity_poly.pdbx_strand_id
1 'polypeptide(L)' 'MLLFETSLLLSSFSLEEPDVHASRIYHMIKLGLGIDEDDVPAGGEEAKAEEEMPPLENEEDASRWRKAIKRVNYCY' A
#
# COMPACT_ATOMS: atom_id res chain seq x y z
N MET A 1 -14.30 -5.80 9.89
CA MET A 1 -14.35 -7.07 9.15
C MET A 1 -13.19 -7.06 8.15
N LEU A 2 -11.94 -7.24 8.61
CA LEU A 2 -10.77 -6.85 7.81
C LEU A 2 -10.68 -7.61 6.47
N LEU A 3 -10.73 -8.95 6.48
CA LEU A 3 -10.58 -9.77 5.28
C LEU A 3 -11.71 -9.55 4.26
N PHE A 4 -12.93 -9.29 4.74
CA PHE A 4 -14.08 -9.02 3.88
C PHE A 4 -13.94 -7.66 3.18
N GLU A 5 -13.60 -6.61 3.92
CA GLU A 5 -13.35 -5.26 3.38
C GLU A 5 -12.21 -5.28 2.33
N THR A 6 -11.14 -6.06 2.56
CA THR A 6 -10.09 -6.27 1.56
C THR A 6 -10.56 -7.01 0.32
N SER A 7 -11.45 -8.00 0.48
CA SER A 7 -12.03 -8.72 -0.66
C SER A 7 -12.97 -7.84 -1.49
N LEU A 8 -13.67 -6.89 -0.86
CA LEU A 8 -14.47 -5.87 -1.54
C LEU A 8 -13.58 -4.95 -2.38
N LEU A 9 -12.52 -4.39 -1.78
CA LEU A 9 -11.55 -3.55 -2.50
C LEU A 9 -10.91 -4.28 -3.68
N LEU A 10 -10.49 -5.54 -3.50
CA LEU A 10 -9.90 -6.35 -4.56
C LEU A 10 -10.88 -6.71 -5.67
N SER A 11 -12.16 -6.89 -5.33
CA SER A 11 -13.23 -7.09 -6.31
C SER A 11 -13.71 -5.79 -6.97
N SER A 12 -13.00 -4.68 -6.76
CA SER A 12 -13.33 -3.34 -7.27
C SER A 12 -14.68 -2.79 -6.79
N PHE A 13 -15.13 -3.23 -5.62
CA PHE A 13 -16.30 -2.66 -4.95
C PHE A 13 -15.87 -1.58 -3.94
N SER A 14 -16.78 -0.64 -3.64
CA SER A 14 -16.51 0.47 -2.72
C SER A 14 -16.74 0.07 -1.26
N LEU A 15 -16.00 0.66 -0.34
CA LEU A 15 -16.18 0.48 1.09
C LEU A 15 -17.29 1.40 1.60
N GLU A 16 -18.09 0.91 2.55
CA GLU A 16 -19.10 1.74 3.23
C GLU A 16 -18.45 2.76 4.17
N GLU A 17 -17.39 2.35 4.88
CA GLU A 17 -16.63 3.20 5.80
C GLU A 17 -15.12 3.11 5.51
N PRO A 18 -14.60 3.88 4.53
CA PRO A 18 -13.19 3.82 4.15
C PRO A 18 -12.24 4.28 5.28
N ASP A 19 -12.67 5.24 6.10
CA ASP A 19 -11.88 5.78 7.21
C ASP A 19 -11.63 4.74 8.33
N VAL A 20 -12.65 3.93 8.62
CA VAL A 20 -12.56 2.85 9.61
C VAL A 20 -11.67 1.71 9.11
N HIS A 21 -11.75 1.38 7.82
CA HIS A 21 -10.84 0.41 7.19
C HIS A 21 -9.39 0.88 7.23
N ALA A 22 -9.14 2.16 6.90
CA ALA A 22 -7.82 2.78 6.96
C ALA A 22 -7.25 2.78 8.38
N SER A 23 -8.04 3.20 9.38
CA SER A 23 -7.65 3.17 10.80
C SER A 23 -7.26 1.77 11.26
N ARG A 24 -7.98 0.75 10.80
CA ARG A 24 -7.69 -0.65 11.13
C ARG A 24 -6.36 -1.13 10.53
N ILE A 25 -6.08 -0.80 9.27
CA ILE A 25 -4.80 -1.11 8.62
C ILE A 25 -3.65 -0.38 9.32
N TYR A 26 -3.85 0.90 9.64
CA TYR A 26 -2.87 1.71 10.35
C TYR A 26 -2.48 1.10 11.70
N HIS A 27 -3.44 0.63 12.51
CA HIS A 27 -3.15 -0.05 13.77
C HIS A 27 -2.37 -1.36 13.57
N MET A 28 -2.65 -2.11 12.51
CA MET A 28 -1.88 -3.33 12.21
C MET A 28 -0.43 -3.03 11.87
N ILE A 29 -0.18 -1.99 11.06
CA ILE A 29 1.17 -1.55 10.71
C ILE A 29 1.90 -1.03 11.95
N LYS A 30 1.23 -0.21 12.76
CA LYS A 30 1.77 0.32 14.02
C LYS A 30 2.23 -0.82 14.95
N LEU A 31 1.38 -1.82 15.16
CA LEU A 31 1.73 -3.01 15.96
C LEU A 31 2.85 -3.85 15.32
N GLY A 32 2.86 -3.97 14.00
CA GLY A 32 3.91 -4.69 13.26
C GLY A 32 5.28 -4.02 13.33
N LEU A 33 5.31 -2.69 13.49
CA LEU A 33 6.53 -1.90 13.61
C LEU A 33 6.93 -1.62 15.07
N GLY A 34 6.07 -1.94 16.04
CA GLY A 34 6.34 -1.70 17.48
C GLY A 34 6.44 -0.22 17.85
N ILE A 35 5.74 0.65 17.11
CA ILE A 35 5.73 2.10 17.36
C ILE A 35 4.63 2.39 18.41
N ASP A 36 5.01 2.91 19.57
CA ASP A 36 4.05 3.30 20.62
C ASP A 36 3.30 4.60 20.27
N GLU A 37 2.15 4.83 20.90
CA GLU A 37 1.27 5.99 20.61
C GLU A 37 1.93 7.35 20.82
N ASP A 38 3.01 7.42 21.60
CA ASP A 38 3.74 8.64 21.93
C ASP A 38 4.74 9.11 20.84
N ASP A 39 5.05 8.26 19.86
CA ASP A 39 6.03 8.57 18.79
C ASP A 39 5.37 9.05 17.49
N VAL A 40 4.04 9.23 17.50
CA VAL A 40 3.30 9.70 16.33
C VAL A 40 3.09 11.21 16.45
N PRO A 41 3.75 12.07 15.64
CA PRO A 41 3.36 13.46 15.57
C PRO A 41 1.90 13.53 15.10
N ALA A 42 1.05 14.14 15.93
CA ALA A 42 -0.36 14.35 15.66
C ALA A 42 -0.52 15.33 14.49
N GLY A 43 -0.49 14.81 13.28
CA GLY A 43 -0.65 15.60 12.06
C GLY A 43 -0.17 14.77 10.89
N GLY A 44 -1.04 14.58 9.90
CA GLY A 44 -0.63 14.00 8.63
C GLY A 44 0.49 14.84 8.04
N GLU A 45 1.71 14.36 8.14
CA GLU A 45 2.85 14.94 7.43
C GLU A 45 3.60 13.83 6.73
N GLU A 46 3.47 13.89 5.41
CA GLU A 46 4.43 13.46 4.41
C GLU A 46 5.85 13.94 4.81
N ALA A 47 6.52 13.29 5.76
CA ALA A 47 7.82 13.78 6.23
C ALA A 47 8.71 12.71 6.88
N LYS A 48 8.74 11.48 6.34
CA LYS A 48 9.88 10.56 6.58
C LYS A 48 10.00 9.40 5.58
N ALA A 49 9.59 9.60 4.34
CA ALA A 49 9.76 8.59 3.29
C ALA A 49 10.87 8.94 2.27
N GLU A 50 11.54 10.09 2.43
CA GLU A 50 12.54 10.55 1.45
C GLU A 50 13.96 10.01 1.69
N GLU A 51 14.29 9.52 2.89
CA GLU A 51 15.66 9.04 3.22
C GLU A 51 15.87 7.52 3.14
N GLU A 52 14.81 6.74 2.89
CA GLU A 52 14.89 5.27 2.75
C GLU A 52 14.29 4.76 1.43
N MET A 53 14.18 5.63 0.42
CA MET A 53 13.98 5.16 -0.94
C MET A 53 15.36 4.92 -1.57
N PRO A 54 15.79 3.66 -1.79
CA PRO A 54 16.95 3.42 -2.64
C PRO A 54 16.70 4.12 -3.98
N PRO A 55 17.75 4.67 -4.62
CA PRO A 55 17.61 5.37 -5.89
C PRO A 55 16.78 4.48 -6.82
N LEU A 56 15.71 5.04 -7.38
CA LEU A 56 14.79 4.30 -8.25
C LEU A 56 15.61 3.71 -9.41
N GLU A 57 15.97 2.44 -9.29
CA GLU A 57 16.70 1.72 -10.33
C GLU A 57 15.77 1.55 -11.52
N ASN A 58 15.98 2.46 -12.49
CA ASN A 58 15.81 2.33 -13.93
C ASN A 58 14.39 2.12 -14.51
N GLU A 59 14.17 2.80 -15.65
CA GLU A 59 13.05 2.59 -16.55
C GLU A 59 13.03 1.16 -17.16
N GLU A 60 14.10 0.37 -16.95
CA GLU A 60 14.21 -0.99 -17.46
C GLU A 60 13.34 -1.95 -16.65
N ASP A 61 13.26 -1.83 -15.33
CA ASP A 61 12.34 -2.60 -14.48
C ASP A 61 10.90 -2.21 -14.78
N ALA A 62 10.68 -0.92 -15.07
CA ALA A 62 9.40 -0.45 -15.57
C ALA A 62 9.00 -1.14 -16.91
N SER A 63 9.98 -1.27 -17.79
CA SER A 63 9.82 -1.90 -19.10
C SER A 63 9.72 -3.42 -19.02
N ARG A 64 10.39 -4.05 -18.04
CA ARG A 64 10.34 -5.50 -17.77
C ARG A 64 8.95 -5.90 -17.29
N TRP A 65 8.33 -5.15 -16.38
CA TRP A 65 6.95 -5.45 -15.94
C TRP A 65 5.95 -5.24 -17.09
N ARG A 66 6.07 -4.15 -17.87
CA ARG A 66 5.22 -3.91 -19.04
C ARG A 66 5.32 -5.03 -20.07
N LYS A 67 6.55 -5.50 -20.36
CA LYS A 67 6.80 -6.60 -21.29
C LYS A 67 6.30 -7.94 -20.76
N ALA A 68 6.38 -8.19 -19.45
CA ALA A 68 5.83 -9.39 -18.83
C ALA A 68 4.30 -9.44 -18.94
N ILE A 69 3.62 -8.34 -18.60
CA ILE A 69 2.15 -8.24 -18.71
C ILE A 69 1.68 -8.43 -20.15
N LYS A 70 2.37 -7.80 -21.12
CA LYS A 70 2.03 -7.94 -22.54
C LYS A 70 2.24 -9.37 -23.05
N ARG A 71 3.27 -10.07 -22.55
CA ARG A 71 3.56 -11.47 -22.91
C ARG A 71 2.50 -12.43 -22.39
N VAL A 72 1.99 -12.19 -21.18
CA VAL A 72 0.88 -12.99 -20.61
C VAL A 72 -0.39 -12.79 -21.42
N ASN A 73 -0.70 -11.55 -21.81
CA ASN A 73 -1.89 -11.24 -22.64
C ASN A 73 -1.81 -11.81 -24.06
N TYR A 74 -0.62 -11.94 -24.64
CA TYR A 74 -0.42 -12.51 -25.99
C TYR A 74 -0.29 -14.05 -26.02
N CYS A 75 -0.37 -14.70 -24.85
CA CYS A 75 -0.31 -16.16 -24.71
C CYS A 75 -1.69 -16.78 -24.44
N TYR A 76 -2.75 -15.97 -24.50
CA TYR A 76 -4.16 -16.37 -24.53
C TYR A 76 -4.80 -15.96 -25.86
#